data_AF-A0A135VAW3-F1
#
_entry.id   AF-A0A135VAW3-F1
#
_cell.length_a   1.000
_cell.length_b   1.000
_cell.length_c   1.000
_cell.angle_alpha   90.00
_cell.angle_beta   90.00
_cell.angle_gamma   90.00
#
_symmetry.space_group_name_H-M   'P 1'
#
loop_
_entity.id
_entity.type
_entity.pdbx_description
1 polymer ?
#
loop_
_entity_poly.entity_id
_entity_poly.type
_entity_poly.pdbx_seq_one_letter_code
_entity_poly.pdbx_strand_id
1 'polypeptide(L)'
;MPRVHHVKKARKDNPVAKAGEPYYWWQFAFGPKMYSATPPKRSQLTRSAFLSALYDLQDGLANRFTDIDSIEDDKQDLIQELNDMLDEAQGSLENMPEHLQETSDSGMMLQERIDNLENWVNDLDNIDTDYDEGLSEKDKEERFNDIVSEIMETDQYF
;
A
#
# COMPACT_ATOMS: atom_id res chain seq x y z
N MET A 1 -4.95 9.12 -11.93
CA MET A 1 -3.89 8.18 -12.34
C MET A 1 -3.65 8.24 -13.85
N PRO A 2 -2.41 8.08 -14.33
CA PRO A 2 -2.11 8.02 -15.76
C PRO A 2 -2.73 6.77 -16.38
N ARG A 3 -3.13 6.86 -17.64
CA ARG A 3 -3.65 5.70 -18.37
C ARG A 3 -2.52 4.77 -18.76
N VAL A 4 -2.63 3.50 -18.39
CA VAL A 4 -1.71 2.45 -18.82
C VAL A 4 -2.09 1.99 -20.23
N HIS A 5 -1.10 1.95 -21.11
CA HIS A 5 -1.25 1.47 -22.48
C HIS A 5 -0.47 0.17 -22.66
N HIS A 6 -1.19 -0.93 -22.93
CA HIS A 6 -0.59 -2.20 -23.31
C HIS A 6 -0.40 -2.25 -24.83
N VAL A 7 0.85 -2.39 -25.27
CA VAL A 7 1.23 -2.59 -26.67
C VAL A 7 1.56 -4.07 -26.87
N LYS A 8 0.68 -4.78 -27.58
CA LYS A 8 0.83 -6.24 -27.79
C LYS A 8 2.05 -6.65 -28.61
N LYS A 9 2.54 -5.75 -29.48
CA LYS A 9 3.67 -6.01 -30.38
C LYS A 9 4.43 -4.70 -30.65
N ALA A 10 5.64 -4.58 -30.13
CA ALA A 10 6.51 -3.44 -30.39
C ALA A 10 6.88 -3.35 -31.88
N ARG A 11 6.79 -2.15 -32.47
CA ARG A 11 7.19 -1.92 -33.87
C ARG A 11 8.68 -1.61 -34.02
N LYS A 12 9.32 -1.16 -32.93
CA LYS A 12 10.73 -0.78 -32.83
C LYS A 12 11.22 -1.18 -31.45
N ASP A 13 12.53 -1.37 -31.34
CA ASP A 13 13.20 -1.57 -30.06
C ASP A 13 12.96 -0.36 -29.15
N ASN A 14 12.79 -0.63 -27.87
CA ASN A 14 12.62 0.37 -26.83
C ASN A 14 13.38 -0.08 -25.56
N PRO A 15 13.45 0.75 -24.51
CA PRO A 15 14.26 0.44 -23.33
C PRO A 15 13.93 -0.86 -22.59
N VAL A 16 12.72 -1.40 -22.75
CA VAL A 16 12.24 -2.59 -22.00
C VAL A 16 11.85 -3.77 -22.89
N ALA A 17 11.75 -3.58 -24.21
CA ALA A 17 11.30 -4.62 -25.15
C ALA A 17 11.89 -4.44 -26.55
N LYS A 18 12.20 -5.56 -27.21
CA LYS A 18 12.65 -5.60 -28.61
C LYS A 18 11.46 -5.53 -29.57
N ALA A 19 11.73 -5.22 -30.83
CA ALA A 19 10.74 -5.27 -31.90
C ALA A 19 10.07 -6.65 -31.94
N GLY A 20 8.74 -6.65 -31.84
CA GLY A 20 7.92 -7.87 -31.76
C GLY A 20 7.42 -8.21 -30.36
N GLU A 21 8.07 -7.76 -29.30
CA GLU A 21 7.71 -8.11 -27.92
C GLU A 21 6.60 -7.18 -27.37
N PRO A 22 5.73 -7.69 -26.48
CA PRO A 22 4.73 -6.87 -25.80
C PRO A 22 5.38 -5.98 -24.73
N TYR A 23 4.80 -4.82 -24.46
CA TYR A 23 5.21 -3.96 -23.35
C TYR A 23 4.08 -3.00 -22.91
N TYR A 24 4.26 -2.39 -21.76
CA TYR A 24 3.38 -1.39 -21.17
C TYR A 24 4.07 -0.03 -21.16
N TRP A 25 3.29 1.03 -21.34
CA TRP A 25 3.77 2.38 -21.12
C TRP A 25 2.69 3.28 -20.52
N TRP A 26 3.12 4.28 -19.77
CA TRP A 26 2.25 5.33 -19.22
C TRP A 26 3.01 6.65 -19.20
N GLN A 27 2.29 7.75 -19.01
CA GLN A 27 2.88 9.08 -18.96
C GLN A 27 2.09 9.96 -17.99
N PHE A 28 2.80 10.65 -17.11
CA PHE A 28 2.23 11.67 -16.23
C PHE A 28 2.12 13.01 -16.96
N ALA A 29 1.23 13.88 -16.51
CA ALA A 29 1.15 15.25 -17.01
C ALA A 29 2.53 15.93 -16.89
N PHE A 30 3.01 16.49 -18.01
CA PHE A 30 4.33 17.14 -18.11
C PHE A 30 5.54 16.24 -17.76
N GLY A 31 5.36 14.91 -17.74
CA GLY A 31 6.42 13.95 -17.45
C GLY A 31 6.90 13.18 -18.69
N PRO A 32 8.06 12.49 -18.61
CA PRO A 32 8.51 11.59 -19.66
C PRO A 32 7.60 10.35 -19.77
N LYS A 33 7.68 9.66 -20.90
CA LYS A 33 7.03 8.36 -21.08
C LYS A 33 7.79 7.29 -20.31
N MET A 34 7.08 6.56 -19.46
CA MET A 34 7.58 5.43 -18.69
C MET A 34 7.24 4.12 -19.40
N TYR A 35 8.08 3.11 -19.23
CA TYR A 35 7.96 1.81 -19.88
C TYR A 35 8.13 0.67 -18.88
N SER A 36 7.42 -0.43 -19.08
CA SER A 36 7.61 -1.69 -18.35
C SER A 36 7.36 -2.89 -19.27
N ALA A 37 8.10 -3.97 -19.08
CA ALA A 37 7.84 -5.23 -19.76
C ALA A 37 6.60 -5.94 -19.17
N THR A 38 6.40 -5.81 -17.86
CA THR A 38 5.26 -6.39 -17.11
C THR A 38 4.20 -5.32 -16.80
N PRO A 39 2.95 -5.72 -16.47
CA PRO A 39 1.94 -4.78 -15.99
C PRO A 39 2.50 -3.94 -14.83
N PRO A 40 2.41 -2.60 -14.88
CA PRO A 40 2.92 -1.76 -13.82
C PRO A 40 2.09 -1.91 -12.53
N LYS A 41 2.76 -1.82 -11.38
CA LYS A 41 2.11 -1.80 -10.07
C LYS A 41 1.36 -0.48 -9.86
N ARG A 42 0.37 -0.47 -8.96
CA ARG A 42 -0.38 0.76 -8.62
C ARG A 42 0.54 1.85 -8.06
N SER A 43 1.52 1.47 -7.24
CA SER A 43 2.55 2.36 -6.69
C SER A 43 3.38 3.09 -7.75
N GLN A 44 3.59 2.48 -8.93
CA GLN A 44 4.32 3.07 -10.07
C GLN A 44 3.48 4.05 -10.90
N LEU A 45 2.16 4.06 -10.68
CA LEU A 45 1.19 4.91 -11.37
C LEU A 45 0.86 6.19 -10.58
N THR A 46 1.58 6.46 -9.48
CA THR A 46 1.50 7.70 -8.74
C THR A 46 2.88 8.35 -8.60
N ARG A 47 2.91 9.65 -8.30
CA ARG A 47 4.13 10.40 -7.98
C ARG A 47 4.17 10.86 -6.52
N SER A 48 3.09 10.64 -5.78
CA SER A 48 3.05 10.94 -4.35
C SER A 48 3.79 9.83 -3.62
N ALA A 49 4.83 10.17 -2.87
CA ALA A 49 5.58 9.22 -2.04
C ALA A 49 4.63 8.42 -1.12
N PHE A 50 3.75 9.15 -0.42
CA PHE A 50 2.68 8.56 0.40
C PHE A 50 1.85 7.49 -0.33
N LEU A 51 1.25 7.84 -1.48
CA LEU A 51 0.42 6.87 -2.23
C LEU A 51 1.25 5.73 -2.83
N SER A 52 2.52 5.95 -3.15
CA SER A 52 3.40 4.87 -3.59
C SER A 52 3.63 3.88 -2.45
N ALA A 53 3.98 4.36 -1.26
CA ALA A 53 4.18 3.53 -0.07
C ALA A 53 2.89 2.79 0.30
N LEU A 54 1.75 3.49 0.34
CA LEU A 54 0.44 2.90 0.63
C LEU A 54 0.10 1.75 -0.34
N TYR A 55 0.26 1.97 -1.65
CA TYR A 55 -0.05 0.92 -2.63
C TYR A 55 0.94 -0.23 -2.60
N ASP A 56 2.22 0.03 -2.31
CA ASP A 56 3.18 -1.06 -2.14
C ASP A 56 2.86 -1.90 -0.90
N LEU A 57 2.40 -1.26 0.19
CA LEU A 57 1.92 -1.93 1.40
C LEU A 57 0.70 -2.81 1.10
N GLN A 58 -0.35 -2.23 0.48
CA GLN A 58 -1.58 -2.94 0.10
C GLN A 58 -1.31 -4.11 -0.85
N ASP A 59 -0.49 -3.90 -1.90
CA ASP A 59 -0.14 -4.95 -2.85
C ASP A 59 0.69 -6.07 -2.17
N GLY A 60 1.42 -5.75 -1.09
CA GLY A 60 2.21 -6.68 -0.30
C GLY A 60 1.41 -7.49 0.72
N LEU A 61 0.32 -6.92 1.25
CA LEU A 61 -0.48 -7.47 2.35
C LEU A 61 -0.97 -8.91 2.09
N ALA A 62 -1.38 -9.19 0.85
CA ALA A 62 -1.84 -10.52 0.45
C ALA A 62 -0.77 -11.63 0.54
N ASN A 63 0.52 -11.28 0.57
CA ASN A 63 1.62 -12.24 0.68
C ASN A 63 2.39 -12.10 2.00
N ARG A 64 1.98 -11.19 2.88
CA ARG A 64 2.68 -10.89 4.14
C ARG A 64 2.47 -12.01 5.16
N PHE A 65 1.20 -12.38 5.36
CA PHE A 65 0.83 -13.39 6.34
C PHE A 65 0.96 -14.80 5.75
N THR A 66 1.87 -15.60 6.30
CA THR A 66 2.14 -16.96 5.80
C THR A 66 1.63 -18.07 6.71
N ASP A 67 1.65 -17.85 8.02
CA ASP A 67 1.26 -18.83 9.03
C ASP A 67 0.77 -18.16 10.31
N ILE A 68 0.10 -18.94 11.17
CA ILE A 68 -0.47 -18.43 12.42
C ILE A 68 0.58 -18.14 13.49
N ASP A 69 1.73 -18.81 13.43
CA ASP A 69 2.78 -18.63 14.43
C ASP A 69 3.51 -17.28 14.22
N SER A 70 3.60 -16.81 12.97
CA SER A 70 4.18 -15.50 12.61
C SER A 70 3.19 -14.33 12.57
N ILE A 71 1.88 -14.60 12.66
CA ILE A 71 0.85 -13.60 12.33
C ILE A 71 0.92 -12.35 13.22
N GLU A 72 1.27 -12.51 14.49
CA GLU A 72 1.43 -11.39 15.41
C GLU A 72 2.65 -10.54 15.05
N ASP A 73 3.79 -11.18 14.76
CA ASP A 73 5.01 -10.48 14.34
C ASP A 73 4.76 -9.73 13.01
N ASP A 74 4.11 -10.39 12.04
CA ASP A 74 3.75 -9.79 10.75
C ASP A 74 2.79 -8.60 10.89
N LYS A 75 1.85 -8.68 11.84
CA LYS A 75 0.92 -7.59 12.20
C LYS A 75 1.66 -6.42 12.83
N GLN A 76 2.58 -6.69 13.77
CA GLN A 76 3.38 -5.64 14.40
C GLN A 76 4.30 -4.93 13.40
N ASP A 77 4.90 -5.67 12.46
CA ASP A 77 5.69 -5.08 11.39
C ASP A 77 4.82 -4.20 10.47
N LEU A 78 3.58 -4.61 10.17
CA LEU A 78 2.62 -3.81 9.40
C LEU A 78 2.26 -2.51 10.14
N ILE A 79 1.98 -2.60 11.45
CA ILE A 79 1.71 -1.43 12.30
C ILE A 79 2.91 -0.49 12.32
N GLN A 80 4.13 -1.00 12.42
CA GLN A 80 5.33 -0.18 12.39
C GLN A 80 5.47 0.58 11.06
N GLU A 81 5.24 -0.08 9.91
CA GLU A 81 5.26 0.56 8.60
C GLU A 81 4.20 1.67 8.46
N LEU A 82 3.02 1.47 9.04
CA LEU A 82 1.96 2.50 9.09
C LEU A 82 2.35 3.68 9.98
N ASN A 83 2.96 3.41 11.15
CA ASN A 83 3.46 4.45 12.03
C ASN A 83 4.58 5.28 11.39
N ASP A 84 5.48 4.65 10.63
CA ASP A 84 6.52 5.36 9.87
C ASP A 84 5.89 6.33 8.84
N MET A 85 4.81 5.91 8.17
CA MET A 85 4.06 6.77 7.24
C MET A 85 3.31 7.90 7.96
N LEU A 86 2.79 7.62 9.15
CA LEU A 86 2.10 8.60 10.00
C LEU A 86 3.08 9.68 10.47
N ASP A 87 4.26 9.29 10.95
CA ASP A 87 5.32 10.21 11.37
C ASP A 87 5.76 11.12 10.21
N GLU A 88 5.87 10.60 8.98
CA GLU A 88 6.19 11.41 7.80
C GLU A 88 5.08 12.43 7.50
N ALA A 89 3.81 12.04 7.63
CA ALA A 89 2.67 12.92 7.39
C ALA A 89 2.54 14.00 8.46
N GLN A 90 2.68 13.64 9.73
CA GLN A 90 2.67 14.56 10.87
C GLN A 90 3.85 15.55 10.77
N GLY A 91 5.06 15.05 10.53
CA GLY A 91 6.23 15.90 10.33
C GLY A 91 6.06 16.86 9.16
N SER A 92 5.40 16.43 8.08
CA SER A 92 5.08 17.32 6.94
C SER A 92 4.09 18.42 7.33
N LEU A 93 3.07 18.10 8.14
CA LEU A 93 2.06 19.04 8.61
C LEU A 93 2.66 20.06 9.60
N GLU A 94 3.45 19.61 10.57
CA GLU A 94 4.10 20.46 11.57
C GLU A 94 5.09 21.45 10.95
N ASN A 95 5.75 21.06 9.86
CA ASN A 95 6.64 21.94 9.11
C ASN A 95 5.90 23.02 8.30
N MET A 96 4.58 22.91 8.14
CA MET A 96 3.78 23.96 7.50
C MET A 96 3.49 25.11 8.47
N PRO A 97 3.40 26.36 7.99
CA PRO A 97 2.91 27.48 8.79
C PRO A 97 1.51 27.20 9.36
N GLU A 98 1.30 27.49 10.65
CA GLU A 98 0.05 27.19 11.39
C GLU A 98 -1.22 27.64 10.65
N HIS A 99 -1.24 28.85 10.09
CA HIS A 99 -2.39 29.35 9.33
C HIS A 99 -2.72 28.55 8.06
N LEU A 100 -1.77 27.79 7.50
CA LEU A 100 -1.97 26.93 6.32
C LEU A 100 -2.32 25.49 6.70
N GLN A 101 -2.05 25.04 7.93
CA GLN A 101 -2.35 23.68 8.36
C GLN A 101 -3.85 23.39 8.27
N GLU A 102 -4.69 24.34 8.71
CA GLU A 102 -6.14 24.14 8.74
C GLU A 102 -6.87 24.68 7.50
N THR A 103 -6.27 25.63 6.76
CA THR A 103 -6.98 26.37 5.71
C THR A 103 -6.55 26.03 4.29
N SER A 104 -5.40 25.36 4.12
CA SER A 104 -4.92 24.99 2.79
C SER A 104 -5.34 23.58 2.41
N ASP A 105 -5.59 23.37 1.12
CA ASP A 105 -5.90 22.05 0.56
C ASP A 105 -4.85 21.00 0.93
N SER A 106 -3.57 21.39 1.04
CA SER A 106 -2.48 20.48 1.41
C SER A 106 -2.50 20.12 2.91
N GLY A 107 -2.85 21.07 3.78
CA GLY A 107 -2.98 20.81 5.21
C GLY A 107 -4.17 19.91 5.52
N MET A 108 -5.33 20.19 4.91
CA MET A 108 -6.52 19.33 5.02
C MET A 108 -6.25 17.91 4.49
N MET A 109 -5.54 17.78 3.37
CA MET A 109 -5.15 16.48 2.82
C MET A 109 -4.21 15.70 3.75
N LEU A 110 -3.25 16.36 4.39
CA LEU A 110 -2.36 15.72 5.36
C LEU A 110 -3.12 15.27 6.60
N GLN A 111 -4.04 16.10 7.11
CA GLN A 111 -4.91 15.72 8.23
C GLN A 111 -5.75 14.48 7.91
N GLU A 112 -6.41 14.46 6.74
CA GLU A 112 -7.19 13.29 6.30
C GLU A 112 -6.33 12.01 6.23
N ARG A 113 -5.08 12.13 5.77
CA ARG A 113 -4.14 10.99 5.75
C ARG A 113 -3.76 10.51 7.13
N ILE A 114 -3.49 11.44 8.05
CA ILE A 114 -3.16 11.14 9.45
C ILE A 114 -4.34 10.42 10.10
N ASP A 115 -5.54 11.01 10.01
CA ASP A 115 -6.76 10.45 10.58
C ASP A 115 -7.02 9.03 10.06
N ASN A 116 -6.85 8.81 8.75
CA ASN A 116 -7.04 7.49 8.17
C ASN A 116 -5.99 6.48 8.66
N LEU A 117 -4.70 6.87 8.72
CA LEU A 117 -3.63 5.99 9.20
C LEU A 117 -3.80 5.64 10.68
N GLU A 118 -4.19 6.61 11.51
CA GLU A 118 -4.49 6.38 12.94
C GLU A 118 -5.65 5.40 13.10
N ASN A 119 -6.71 5.55 12.30
CA ASN A 119 -7.82 4.60 12.31
C ASN A 119 -7.35 3.19 11.93
N TRP A 120 -6.52 3.07 10.89
CA TRP A 120 -6.03 1.75 10.47
C TRP A 120 -5.16 1.08 11.53
N VAL A 121 -4.22 1.83 12.12
CA VAL A 121 -3.38 1.33 13.20
C VAL A 121 -4.23 0.86 14.38
N ASN A 122 -5.22 1.66 14.78
CA ASN A 122 -6.14 1.28 15.85
C ASN A 122 -6.95 0.03 15.50
N ASP A 123 -7.47 -0.07 14.27
CA ASP A 123 -8.23 -1.24 13.83
C ASP A 123 -7.37 -2.50 13.86
N LEU A 124 -6.13 -2.43 13.37
CA LEU A 124 -5.18 -3.56 13.39
C LEU A 124 -4.76 -3.96 14.80
N ASP A 125 -4.50 -2.99 15.69
CA ASP A 125 -4.08 -3.25 17.07
C ASP A 125 -5.19 -3.94 17.87
N ASN A 126 -6.46 -3.70 17.51
CA ASN A 126 -7.62 -4.35 18.12
C ASN A 126 -7.88 -5.78 17.62
N ILE A 127 -7.21 -6.24 16.56
CA ILE A 127 -7.38 -7.61 16.05
C ILE A 127 -6.69 -8.59 16.99
N ASP A 128 -7.50 -9.49 17.54
CA ASP A 128 -7.06 -10.58 18.40
C ASP A 128 -6.42 -11.69 17.56
N THR A 129 -5.11 -11.83 17.70
CA THR A 129 -4.27 -12.85 17.05
C THR A 129 -4.03 -14.07 17.94
N ASP A 130 -4.51 -14.05 19.20
CA ASP A 130 -4.29 -15.15 20.13
C ASP A 130 -4.94 -16.43 19.60
N TYR A 131 -4.23 -17.54 19.80
CA TYR A 131 -4.70 -18.89 19.50
C TYR A 131 -4.20 -19.88 20.55
N ASP A 132 -4.94 -20.97 20.73
CA ASP A 132 -4.54 -22.06 21.60
C ASP A 132 -3.56 -22.99 20.85
N GLU A 133 -2.31 -23.06 21.31
CA GLU A 133 -1.27 -23.92 20.73
C GLU A 133 -1.68 -25.40 20.65
N GLY A 134 -2.59 -25.84 21.53
CA GLY A 134 -3.12 -27.20 21.61
C GLY A 134 -4.20 -27.53 20.57
N LEU A 135 -4.61 -26.57 19.74
CA LEU A 135 -5.56 -26.78 18.64
C LEU A 135 -5.03 -27.75 17.59
N SER A 136 -5.95 -28.40 16.87
CA SER A 136 -5.57 -29.20 15.72
C SER A 136 -5.08 -28.31 14.57
N GLU A 137 -4.23 -28.84 13.69
CA GLU A 137 -3.72 -28.09 12.51
C GLU A 137 -4.85 -27.49 11.68
N LYS A 138 -5.99 -28.18 11.58
CA LYS A 138 -7.15 -27.69 10.85
C LYS A 138 -7.78 -26.47 11.53
N ASP A 139 -7.89 -26.48 12.85
CA ASP A 139 -8.50 -25.37 13.60
C ASP A 139 -7.55 -24.16 13.62
N LYS A 140 -6.23 -24.40 13.61
CA LYS A 140 -5.22 -23.34 13.42
C LYS A 140 -5.34 -22.69 12.04
N GLU A 141 -5.51 -23.48 10.99
CA GLU A 141 -5.70 -22.96 9.63
C GLU A 141 -7.02 -22.16 9.51
N GLU A 142 -8.10 -22.61 10.16
CA GLU A 142 -9.38 -21.86 10.20
C GLU A 142 -9.19 -20.51 10.92
N ARG A 143 -8.59 -20.52 12.11
CA ARG A 143 -8.29 -19.30 12.87
C ARG A 143 -7.38 -18.33 12.11
N PHE A 144 -6.35 -18.85 11.44
CA PHE A 144 -5.46 -18.06 10.59
C PHE A 144 -6.23 -17.34 9.48
N ASN A 145 -7.08 -18.07 8.74
CA ASN A 145 -7.87 -17.50 7.67
C ASN A 145 -8.85 -16.43 8.18
N ASP A 146 -9.45 -16.65 9.36
CA ASP A 146 -10.33 -15.67 10.00
C ASP A 146 -9.57 -14.38 10.32
N ILE A 147 -8.41 -14.47 10.99
CA ILE A 147 -7.58 -13.30 11.34
C ILE A 147 -7.14 -12.55 10.08
N VAL A 148 -6.63 -13.27 9.07
CA VAL A 148 -6.19 -12.65 7.81
C VAL A 148 -7.35 -11.96 7.11
N SER A 149 -8.56 -12.55 7.15
CA SER A 149 -9.75 -11.92 6.57
C SER A 149 -10.13 -10.62 7.30
N GLU A 150 -10.06 -10.60 8.63
CA GLU A 150 -10.31 -9.41 9.45
C GLU A 150 -9.30 -8.31 9.14
N ILE A 151 -8.01 -8.65 9.06
CA ILE A 151 -6.94 -7.72 8.66
C ILE A 151 -7.22 -7.14 7.26
N MET A 152 -7.61 -7.97 6.29
CA MET A 152 -7.93 -7.50 4.93
C MET A 152 -9.17 -6.61 4.86
N GLU A 153 -10.12 -6.75 5.79
CA GLU A 153 -11.30 -5.89 5.85
C GLU A 153 -10.96 -4.47 6.33
N THR A 154 -9.96 -4.32 7.22
CA THR A 154 -9.50 -3.00 7.69
C THR A 154 -8.94 -2.11 6.57
N ASP A 155 -8.38 -2.72 5.50
CA ASP A 155 -7.85 -1.99 4.34
C ASP A 155 -8.93 -1.30 3.49
N GLN A 156 -10.22 -1.69 3.61
CA GLN A 156 -11.29 -1.15 2.76
C GLN A 156 -11.63 0.33 2.98
N TYR A 157 -11.05 0.96 4.00
CA TYR A 157 -11.29 2.37 4.32
C TYR A 157 -10.32 3.34 3.60
N PHE A 158 -9.46 2.85 2.68
CA PHE A 158 -8.50 3.65 1.89
C PHE A 158 -8.66 3.59 0.36
#